data_AF-A0A926KJH0-F1
#
_entry.id   AF-A0A926KJH0-F1
#
_cell.length_a   1.000
_cell.length_b   1.000
_cell.length_c   1.000
_cell.angle_alpha   90.00
_cell.angle_beta   90.00
_cell.angle_gamma   90.00
#
_symmetry.space_group_name_H-M   'P 1'
#
loop_
_entity.id
_entity.type
_entity.pdbx_description
1 polymer ?
#
loop_
_entity_poly.entity_id
_entity_poly.type
_entity_poly.pdbx_seq_one_letter_code
_entity_poly.pdbx_strand_id
1 'polypeptide(L)'
;MRWGKLSDHSWKAIAAEAVQNGRDVIGMHLTITDGSGKTMDGITDELVAALQSLIYTLDDRWKGNRRKPPAVVLGDNAFYETARGHNSIRLASYGTADLFGITPATRAAAGMAQLISDTRDLEILRKRLVMMPVNTVLAYERFLKTLLKIPASVYMEWAAPNGEQKSADLNGQQLQRGCAYINEVTVSAVSIHVKGSLTAMNLAKRTFHMESEDGHFYKGRLSDGVRQQYALEDNIIVLPVKAEAVIERRTTFQASINTESFVDTLIELDTDVGLDVQETLYSLKVLFGRLDAFAERDNDFVSSPGISIADYTQLSEVIDELVYSNPLKGARRALDPADVMETHDLLAAGRPIFRLVKFSTQMLPVNDDYTDEYNLSLKDAAHWKGSGELTKHFAAAYPDILKLLVRMSNMIHALEEAAK
;
A
#
# COMPACT_ATOMS: atom_id res chain seq x y z
N MET A 1 42.14 -33.98 21.64
CA MET A 1 40.83 -34.49 21.16
C MET A 1 41.10 -35.57 20.12
N ARG A 2 40.72 -36.82 20.41
CA ARG A 2 40.81 -37.92 19.45
C ARG A 2 39.74 -37.71 18.39
N TRP A 3 40.15 -37.63 17.12
CA TRP A 3 39.26 -37.74 15.98
C TRP A 3 38.55 -39.10 16.09
N GLY A 4 37.29 -39.08 16.55
CA GLY A 4 36.42 -40.26 16.50
C GLY A 4 36.34 -40.72 15.06
N LYS A 5 36.40 -42.04 14.84
CA LYS A 5 36.31 -42.71 13.54
C LYS A 5 35.27 -42.01 12.64
N LEU A 6 35.77 -41.19 11.71
CA LEU A 6 34.99 -40.75 10.56
C LEU A 6 34.59 -42.01 9.80
N SER A 7 33.32 -42.04 9.41
CA SER A 7 32.54 -43.12 8.81
C SER A 7 33.30 -44.12 7.93
N ASP A 8 32.87 -45.39 7.97
CA ASP A 8 33.32 -46.52 7.12
C ASP A 8 33.02 -46.29 5.62
N HIS A 9 33.61 -45.27 5.00
CA HIS A 9 33.63 -45.11 3.55
C HIS A 9 35.05 -45.30 3.03
N SER A 10 35.19 -46.20 2.07
CA SER A 10 36.44 -46.63 1.45
C SER A 10 37.02 -45.62 0.45
N TRP A 11 36.63 -44.34 0.55
CA TRP A 11 37.01 -43.32 -0.42
C TRP A 11 38.44 -42.83 -0.20
N LYS A 12 39.11 -42.45 -1.30
CA LYS A 12 40.40 -41.76 -1.22
C LYS A 12 40.24 -40.45 -0.44
N ALA A 13 41.30 -40.06 0.26
CA ALA A 13 41.37 -38.75 0.90
C ALA A 13 41.10 -37.63 -0.13
N ILE A 14 40.29 -36.64 0.25
CA ILE A 14 39.82 -35.59 -0.66
C ILE A 14 40.93 -34.78 -1.29
N ALA A 15 41.96 -34.48 -0.51
CA ALA A 15 43.18 -33.85 -0.98
C ALA A 15 43.88 -34.65 -2.09
N ALA A 16 44.05 -35.96 -1.88
CA ALA A 16 44.71 -36.83 -2.84
C ALA A 16 43.90 -36.96 -4.14
N GLU A 17 42.57 -37.04 -4.02
CA GLU A 17 41.67 -37.06 -5.18
C GLU A 17 41.71 -35.74 -5.97
N ALA A 18 41.71 -34.60 -5.29
CA ALA A 18 41.77 -33.28 -5.92
C ALA A 18 43.08 -33.09 -6.71
N VAL A 19 44.22 -33.45 -6.11
CA VAL A 19 45.54 -33.41 -6.77
C VAL A 19 45.59 -34.40 -7.94
N GLN A 20 45.11 -35.63 -7.76
CA GLN A 20 45.17 -36.67 -8.80
C GLN A 20 44.34 -36.30 -10.02
N ASN A 21 43.13 -35.76 -9.81
CA ASN A 21 42.18 -35.48 -10.88
C ASN A 21 42.33 -34.06 -11.43
N GLY A 22 43.11 -33.20 -10.77
CA GLY A 22 43.21 -31.79 -11.08
C GLY A 22 41.85 -31.07 -10.98
N ARG A 23 41.00 -31.44 -10.03
CA ARG A 23 39.65 -30.89 -9.85
C ARG A 23 39.42 -30.50 -8.39
N ASP A 24 38.57 -29.50 -8.15
CA ASP A 24 38.04 -29.27 -6.80
C ASP A 24 37.15 -30.44 -6.42
N VAL A 25 37.27 -30.90 -5.18
CA VAL A 25 36.47 -32.01 -4.67
C VAL A 25 35.76 -31.56 -3.39
N ILE A 26 34.46 -31.85 -3.30
CA ILE A 26 33.63 -31.59 -2.13
C ILE A 26 33.10 -32.93 -1.61
N GLY A 27 33.34 -33.20 -0.34
CA GLY A 27 32.80 -34.36 0.37
C GLY A 27 31.80 -33.90 1.41
N MET A 28 30.66 -34.57 1.50
CA MET A 28 29.70 -34.36 2.58
C MET A 28 29.32 -35.70 3.19
N HIS A 29 29.32 -35.75 4.52
CA HIS A 29 29.10 -36.93 5.32
C HIS A 29 28.09 -36.59 6.41
N LEU A 30 27.04 -37.40 6.51
CA LEU A 30 26.01 -37.25 7.52
C LEU A 30 26.16 -38.32 8.60
N THR A 31 26.19 -37.87 9.84
CA THR A 31 26.14 -38.76 11.01
C THR A 31 24.74 -38.69 11.58
N ILE A 32 23.89 -39.67 11.24
CA ILE A 32 22.51 -39.76 11.72
C ILE A 32 22.52 -40.00 13.23
N THR A 33 21.92 -39.08 13.98
CA THR A 33 21.99 -39.09 15.45
C THR A 33 20.83 -39.81 16.12
N ASP A 34 19.72 -40.07 15.42
CA ASP A 34 18.45 -40.47 16.03
C ASP A 34 18.01 -41.92 15.73
N GLY A 35 18.81 -42.70 15.01
CA GLY A 35 18.47 -44.09 14.66
C GLY A 35 17.23 -44.23 13.78
N SER A 36 16.70 -43.14 13.21
CA SER A 36 15.42 -43.09 12.49
C SER A 36 15.40 -43.81 11.14
N GLY A 37 16.51 -44.45 10.74
CA GLY A 37 16.65 -45.10 9.43
C GLY A 37 16.52 -44.14 8.24
N LYS A 38 16.44 -42.82 8.47
CA LYS A 38 16.40 -41.81 7.41
C LYS A 38 17.77 -41.66 6.78
N THR A 39 17.87 -41.98 5.50
CA THR A 39 19.10 -42.02 4.71
C THR A 39 19.23 -40.76 3.87
N MET A 40 20.39 -40.52 3.25
CA MET A 40 20.52 -39.41 2.30
C MET A 40 19.67 -39.59 1.04
N ASP A 41 19.32 -40.83 0.69
CA ASP A 41 18.77 -41.20 -0.62
C ASP A 41 17.48 -40.45 -0.99
N GLY A 42 16.69 -40.02 0.01
CA GLY A 42 15.46 -39.27 -0.20
C GLY A 42 15.62 -37.76 -0.45
N ILE A 43 16.80 -37.18 -0.21
CA ILE A 43 17.03 -35.73 -0.37
C ILE A 43 18.32 -35.37 -1.11
N THR A 44 19.12 -36.36 -1.55
CA THR A 44 20.42 -36.13 -2.18
C THR A 44 20.33 -35.15 -3.35
N ASP A 45 19.37 -35.32 -4.25
CA ASP A 45 19.27 -34.47 -5.44
C ASP A 45 18.90 -33.03 -5.08
N GLU A 46 18.03 -32.83 -4.09
CA GLU A 46 17.69 -31.50 -3.57
C GLU A 46 18.91 -30.85 -2.90
N LEU A 47 19.70 -31.64 -2.17
CA LEU A 47 20.88 -31.18 -1.46
C LEU A 47 22.01 -30.78 -2.42
N VAL A 48 22.26 -31.60 -3.45
CA VAL A 48 23.22 -31.29 -4.52
C VAL A 48 22.77 -30.04 -5.28
N ALA A 49 21.48 -29.92 -5.61
CA ALA A 49 20.94 -28.73 -6.27
C ALA A 49 21.06 -27.47 -5.40
N ALA A 50 20.80 -27.56 -4.09
CA ALA A 50 20.94 -26.45 -3.16
C ALA A 50 22.41 -26.02 -3.02
N LEU A 51 23.34 -26.99 -2.92
CA LEU A 51 24.78 -26.73 -2.86
C LEU A 51 25.28 -26.08 -4.14
N GLN A 52 24.92 -26.61 -5.31
CA GLN A 52 25.28 -26.01 -6.60
C GLN A 52 24.73 -24.59 -6.72
N SER A 53 23.48 -24.38 -6.35
CA SER A 53 22.86 -23.04 -6.35
C SER A 53 23.64 -22.07 -5.47
N LEU A 54 24.10 -22.50 -4.30
CA LEU A 54 24.94 -21.70 -3.40
C LEU A 54 26.29 -21.36 -4.05
N ILE A 55 26.98 -22.35 -4.61
CA ILE A 55 28.28 -22.15 -5.29
C ILE A 55 28.11 -21.13 -6.43
N TYR A 56 27.07 -21.24 -7.26
CA TYR A 56 26.83 -20.27 -8.32
C TYR A 56 26.73 -18.84 -7.76
N THR A 57 25.95 -18.63 -6.69
CA THR A 57 25.77 -17.30 -6.08
C THR A 57 27.03 -16.72 -5.43
N LEU A 58 28.09 -17.51 -5.26
CA LEU A 58 29.37 -17.08 -4.69
C LEU A 58 30.40 -16.70 -5.76
N ASP A 59 30.07 -16.83 -7.04
CA ASP A 59 30.91 -16.36 -8.13
C ASP A 59 30.72 -14.84 -8.33
N ASP A 60 31.80 -14.08 -8.17
CA ASP A 60 31.81 -12.61 -8.30
C ASP A 60 31.35 -12.10 -9.68
N ARG A 61 31.38 -12.96 -10.71
CA ARG A 61 30.89 -12.65 -12.06
C ARG A 61 29.35 -12.63 -12.11
N TRP A 62 28.66 -13.23 -11.14
CA TRP A 62 27.21 -13.09 -10.99
C TRP A 62 26.86 -11.85 -10.17
N LYS A 63 26.84 -10.70 -10.87
CA LYS A 63 26.36 -9.43 -10.28
C LYS A 63 24.88 -9.55 -9.88
N GLY A 64 24.58 -9.21 -8.61
CA GLY A 64 23.35 -9.55 -7.87
C GLY A 64 21.98 -9.12 -8.44
N ASN A 65 21.93 -8.39 -9.56
CA ASN A 65 20.67 -7.94 -10.16
C ASN A 65 20.05 -8.94 -11.14
N ARG A 66 20.72 -10.04 -11.48
CA ARG A 66 20.18 -11.06 -12.41
C ARG A 66 19.48 -12.18 -11.65
N ARG A 67 18.23 -12.47 -12.02
CA ARG A 67 17.42 -13.57 -11.47
C ARG A 67 17.98 -14.98 -11.79
N LYS A 68 18.79 -15.11 -12.84
CA LYS A 68 19.45 -16.36 -13.24
C LYS A 68 20.96 -16.15 -13.38
N PRO A 69 21.78 -17.12 -12.98
CA PRO A 69 23.22 -17.07 -13.21
C PRO A 69 23.53 -17.06 -14.73
N PRO A 70 24.57 -16.31 -15.16
CA PRO A 70 25.06 -16.39 -16.53
C PRO A 70 25.48 -17.82 -16.90
N ALA A 71 25.35 -18.20 -18.19
CA ALA A 71 25.73 -19.54 -18.66
C ALA A 71 27.21 -19.90 -18.35
N VAL A 72 28.11 -18.91 -18.42
CA VAL A 72 29.52 -19.08 -18.07
C VAL A 72 29.69 -19.44 -16.59
N VAL A 73 28.96 -18.76 -15.68
CA VAL A 73 28.99 -19.07 -14.24
C VAL A 73 28.46 -20.48 -13.98
N LEU A 74 27.40 -20.88 -14.67
CA LEU A 74 26.85 -22.24 -14.55
C LEU A 74 27.85 -23.30 -15.01
N GLY A 75 28.49 -23.12 -16.16
CA GLY A 75 29.45 -24.09 -16.70
C GLY A 75 30.72 -24.20 -15.86
N ASP A 76 31.31 -23.06 -15.50
CA ASP A 76 32.59 -23.01 -14.79
C ASP A 76 32.50 -23.53 -13.35
N ASN A 77 31.35 -23.35 -12.70
CA ASN A 77 31.11 -23.77 -11.32
C ASN A 77 30.28 -25.06 -11.22
N ALA A 78 30.10 -25.79 -12.32
CA ALA A 78 29.37 -27.05 -12.29
C ALA A 78 30.14 -28.10 -11.49
N PHE A 79 29.43 -28.83 -10.64
CA PHE A 79 29.94 -30.01 -9.94
C PHE A 79 29.13 -31.22 -10.33
N TYR A 80 29.76 -32.36 -10.54
CA TYR A 80 29.08 -33.63 -10.79
C TYR A 80 29.41 -34.63 -9.69
N GLU A 81 28.48 -35.54 -9.44
CA GLU A 81 28.65 -36.59 -8.44
C GLU A 81 29.68 -37.63 -8.92
N THR A 82 30.73 -37.83 -8.12
CA THR A 82 31.76 -38.85 -8.38
C THR A 82 31.54 -40.12 -7.56
N ALA A 83 30.90 -40.02 -6.39
CA ALA A 83 30.56 -41.14 -5.55
C ALA A 83 29.38 -40.83 -4.64
N ARG A 84 28.61 -41.87 -4.30
CA ARG A 84 27.50 -41.83 -3.36
C ARG A 84 27.59 -43.02 -2.42
N GLY A 85 27.40 -42.74 -1.14
CA GLY A 85 27.18 -43.73 -0.09
C GLY A 85 25.86 -43.43 0.60
N HIS A 86 25.42 -44.34 1.47
CA HIS A 86 24.14 -44.24 2.18
C HIS A 86 23.96 -42.91 2.96
N ASN A 87 25.07 -42.40 3.50
CA ASN A 87 25.13 -41.16 4.27
C ASN A 87 26.25 -40.22 3.79
N SER A 88 26.77 -40.42 2.57
CA SER A 88 27.84 -39.57 2.04
C SER A 88 27.67 -39.27 0.56
N ILE A 89 28.06 -38.07 0.15
CA ILE A 89 28.14 -37.68 -1.27
C ILE A 89 29.51 -37.09 -1.57
N ARG A 90 29.96 -37.33 -2.79
CA ARG A 90 31.21 -36.81 -3.31
C ARG A 90 30.95 -36.12 -4.63
N LEU A 91 31.41 -34.88 -4.73
CA LEU A 91 31.27 -34.05 -5.92
C LEU A 91 32.66 -33.61 -6.39
N ALA A 92 32.87 -33.55 -7.70
CA ALA A 92 34.05 -32.94 -8.30
C ALA A 92 33.66 -31.83 -9.27
N SER A 93 34.48 -30.78 -9.37
CA SER A 93 34.28 -29.71 -10.34
C SER A 93 34.38 -30.26 -11.77
N TYR A 94 33.57 -29.70 -12.67
CA TYR A 94 33.61 -30.07 -14.07
C TYR A 94 34.90 -29.60 -14.75
N GLY A 95 35.32 -28.36 -14.45
CA GLY A 95 36.57 -27.78 -14.92
C GLY A 95 37.79 -28.38 -14.21
N THR A 96 38.87 -28.56 -14.97
CA THR A 96 40.18 -28.95 -14.45
C THR A 96 41.01 -27.73 -14.10
N ALA A 97 41.98 -27.93 -13.22
CA ALA A 97 42.91 -26.90 -12.76
C ALA A 97 43.85 -26.43 -13.87
N ASP A 98 44.29 -25.19 -13.72
CA ASP A 98 45.41 -24.60 -14.45
C ASP A 98 46.78 -25.05 -13.89
N LEU A 99 47.86 -24.43 -14.38
CA LEU A 99 49.22 -24.71 -13.93
C LEU A 99 49.47 -24.40 -12.44
N PHE A 100 48.60 -23.61 -11.81
CA PHE A 100 48.67 -23.25 -10.39
C PHE A 100 47.77 -24.11 -9.52
N GLY A 101 47.08 -25.10 -10.08
CA GLY A 101 46.17 -25.96 -9.35
C GLY A 101 44.82 -25.29 -9.05
N ILE A 102 44.46 -24.23 -9.78
CA ILE A 102 43.21 -23.47 -9.59
C ILE A 102 42.24 -23.84 -10.71
N THR A 103 41.05 -24.29 -10.35
CA THR A 103 39.95 -24.50 -11.30
C THR A 103 39.06 -23.25 -11.39
N PRO A 104 38.22 -23.12 -12.43
CA PRO A 104 37.24 -22.04 -12.49
C PRO A 104 36.29 -21.97 -11.29
N ALA A 105 36.06 -23.09 -10.59
CA ALA A 105 35.16 -23.21 -9.46
C ALA A 105 35.83 -22.94 -8.09
N THR A 106 37.17 -22.96 -8.01
CA THR A 106 37.94 -22.96 -6.77
C THR A 106 37.53 -21.82 -5.83
N ARG A 107 37.39 -20.59 -6.34
CA ARG A 107 37.05 -19.43 -5.51
C ARG A 107 35.65 -19.52 -4.90
N ALA A 108 34.66 -19.92 -5.70
CA ALA A 108 33.27 -20.07 -5.24
C ALA A 108 33.14 -21.23 -4.25
N ALA A 109 33.80 -22.36 -4.52
CA ALA A 109 33.87 -23.50 -3.62
C ALA A 109 34.55 -23.17 -2.29
N ALA A 110 35.66 -22.44 -2.31
CA ALA A 110 36.34 -21.94 -1.10
C ALA A 110 35.45 -20.99 -0.28
N GLY A 111 34.68 -20.12 -0.96
CA GLY A 111 33.69 -19.24 -0.34
C GLY A 111 32.56 -20.02 0.32
N MET A 112 32.08 -21.08 -0.33
CA MET A 112 31.05 -21.98 0.21
C MET A 112 31.56 -22.72 1.44
N ALA A 113 32.76 -23.30 1.37
CA ALA A 113 33.39 -23.98 2.50
C ALA A 113 33.63 -23.02 3.68
N GLN A 114 33.96 -21.75 3.41
CA GLN A 114 34.06 -20.73 4.45
C GLN A 114 32.70 -20.46 5.11
N LEU A 115 31.62 -20.28 4.35
CA LEU A 115 30.28 -20.03 4.90
C LEU A 115 29.81 -21.15 5.85
N ILE A 116 30.07 -22.39 5.45
CA ILE A 116 29.72 -23.56 6.26
C ILE A 116 30.59 -23.61 7.51
N SER A 117 31.88 -23.30 7.41
CA SER A 117 32.74 -23.17 8.59
C SER A 117 32.27 -22.04 9.54
N ASP A 118 31.88 -20.89 8.99
CA ASP A 118 31.41 -19.73 9.74
C ASP A 118 30.11 -20.03 10.50
N THR A 119 29.32 -21.00 10.06
CA THR A 119 28.06 -21.40 10.72
C THR A 119 28.26 -22.02 12.11
N ARG A 120 29.50 -22.41 12.44
CA ARG A 120 29.86 -22.83 13.79
C ARG A 120 29.72 -21.70 14.82
N ASP A 121 29.94 -20.46 14.39
CA ASP A 121 29.91 -19.25 15.22
C ASP A 121 28.93 -18.22 14.62
N LEU A 122 27.81 -18.03 15.31
CA LEU A 122 26.74 -17.16 14.85
C LEU A 122 27.20 -15.70 14.62
N GLU A 123 28.15 -15.19 15.39
CA GLU A 123 28.62 -13.81 15.24
C GLU A 123 29.50 -13.64 13.99
N ILE A 124 30.29 -14.66 13.66
CA ILE A 124 31.08 -14.67 12.42
C ILE A 124 30.13 -14.80 11.23
N LEU A 125 29.16 -15.72 11.31
CA LEU A 125 28.14 -15.91 10.27
C LEU A 125 27.37 -14.61 10.01
N ARG A 126 26.92 -13.91 11.06
CA ARG A 126 26.24 -12.61 10.99
C ARG A 126 27.04 -11.58 10.20
N LYS A 127 28.29 -11.34 10.59
CA LYS A 127 29.18 -10.39 9.91
C LYS A 127 29.40 -10.76 8.45
N ARG A 128 29.46 -12.05 8.13
CA ARG A 128 29.64 -12.53 6.77
C ARG A 128 28.40 -12.31 5.91
N LEU A 129 27.22 -12.70 6.39
CA LEU A 129 25.96 -12.60 5.64
C LEU A 129 25.58 -11.16 5.31
N VAL A 130 25.82 -10.21 6.23
CA VAL A 130 25.55 -8.78 6.00
C VAL A 130 26.36 -8.20 4.82
N MET A 131 27.53 -8.77 4.51
CA MET A 131 28.36 -8.33 3.38
C MET A 131 28.08 -9.08 2.08
N MET A 132 27.15 -10.05 2.09
CA MET A 132 26.85 -10.88 0.93
C MET A 132 25.64 -10.37 0.13
N PRO A 133 25.58 -10.65 -1.17
CA PRO A 133 24.37 -10.40 -1.96
C PRO A 133 23.16 -11.17 -1.41
N VAL A 134 21.97 -10.55 -1.47
CA VAL A 134 20.70 -11.15 -1.01
C VAL A 134 20.48 -12.55 -1.59
N ASN A 135 20.76 -12.74 -2.88
CA ASN A 135 20.60 -14.03 -3.55
C ASN A 135 21.47 -15.13 -2.94
N THR A 136 22.69 -14.79 -2.49
CA THR A 136 23.62 -15.70 -1.82
C THR A 136 23.10 -16.08 -0.44
N VAL A 137 22.59 -15.12 0.32
CA VAL A 137 22.00 -15.37 1.65
C VAL A 137 20.79 -16.31 1.54
N LEU A 138 19.90 -16.07 0.57
CA LEU A 138 18.73 -16.93 0.32
C LEU A 138 19.10 -18.32 -0.22
N ALA A 139 20.13 -18.43 -1.06
CA ALA A 139 20.64 -19.73 -1.50
C ALA A 139 21.26 -20.51 -0.35
N TYR A 140 21.97 -19.82 0.54
CA TYR A 140 22.53 -20.41 1.76
C TYR A 140 21.46 -20.88 2.72
N GLU A 141 20.42 -20.08 2.91
CA GLU A 141 19.23 -20.45 3.68
C GLU A 141 18.58 -21.74 3.16
N ARG A 142 18.39 -21.83 1.83
CA ARG A 142 17.83 -23.04 1.20
C ARG A 142 18.70 -24.25 1.48
N PHE A 143 20.01 -24.11 1.34
CA PHE A 143 20.97 -25.18 1.64
C PHE A 143 20.87 -25.63 3.12
N LEU A 144 20.87 -24.70 4.07
CA LEU A 144 20.68 -25.02 5.49
C LEU A 144 19.33 -25.70 5.78
N LYS A 145 18.24 -25.22 5.15
CA LYS A 145 16.91 -25.84 5.27
C LYS A 145 16.89 -27.26 4.74
N THR A 146 17.57 -27.54 3.64
CA THR A 146 17.67 -28.90 3.09
C THR A 146 18.45 -29.82 4.03
N LEU A 147 19.55 -29.34 4.63
CA LEU A 147 20.29 -30.11 5.64
C LEU A 147 19.44 -30.40 6.89
N LEU A 148 18.65 -29.43 7.37
CA LEU A 148 17.79 -29.58 8.54
C LEU A 148 16.64 -30.59 8.36
N LYS A 149 16.34 -31.02 7.12
CA LYS A 149 15.38 -32.12 6.89
C LYS A 149 15.88 -33.46 7.42
N ILE A 150 17.20 -33.61 7.58
CA ILE A 150 17.82 -34.79 8.18
C ILE A 150 18.27 -34.46 9.60
N PRO A 151 17.83 -35.23 10.62
CA PRO A 151 18.33 -35.13 11.99
C PRO A 151 19.73 -35.76 12.12
N ALA A 152 20.72 -35.13 11.47
CA ALA A 152 22.11 -35.59 11.43
C ALA A 152 23.09 -34.43 11.68
N SER A 153 24.26 -34.78 12.21
CA SER A 153 25.42 -33.91 12.13
C SER A 153 26.02 -33.98 10.73
N VAL A 154 26.49 -32.85 10.21
CA VAL A 154 27.02 -32.70 8.87
C VAL A 154 28.50 -32.42 8.95
N TYR A 155 29.30 -33.32 8.40
CA TYR A 155 30.70 -33.08 8.12
C TYR A 155 30.88 -32.78 6.63
N MET A 156 31.45 -31.63 6.32
CA MET A 156 31.79 -31.24 4.95
C MET A 156 33.27 -30.96 4.83
N GLU A 157 33.86 -31.42 3.74
CA GLU A 157 35.23 -31.11 3.34
C GLU A 157 35.24 -30.57 1.92
N TRP A 158 36.19 -29.67 1.66
CA TRP A 158 36.57 -29.22 0.33
C TRP A 158 38.08 -29.27 0.19
N ALA A 159 38.56 -29.69 -0.97
CA ALA A 159 39.97 -29.61 -1.34
C ALA A 159 40.13 -29.17 -2.80
N ALA A 160 41.15 -28.35 -3.03
CA ALA A 160 41.59 -27.92 -4.36
C ALA A 160 42.89 -28.62 -4.78
N PRO A 161 43.18 -28.71 -6.09
CA PRO A 161 44.41 -29.32 -6.61
C PRO A 161 45.70 -28.62 -6.14
N ASN A 162 45.63 -27.32 -5.83
CA ASN A 162 46.75 -26.55 -5.29
C ASN A 162 47.08 -26.86 -3.81
N GLY A 163 46.33 -27.77 -3.17
CA GLY A 163 46.53 -28.20 -1.78
C GLY A 163 45.69 -27.43 -0.76
N GLU A 164 44.96 -26.39 -1.15
CA GLU A 164 44.02 -25.70 -0.25
C GLU A 164 42.91 -26.65 0.20
N GLN A 165 42.58 -26.60 1.49
CA GLN A 165 41.59 -27.47 2.10
C GLN A 165 40.81 -26.71 3.18
N LYS A 166 39.52 -27.04 3.31
CA LYS A 166 38.68 -26.63 4.44
C LYS A 166 37.77 -27.77 4.84
N SER A 167 37.48 -27.85 6.13
CA SER A 167 36.49 -28.78 6.66
C SER A 167 35.64 -28.13 7.73
N ALA A 168 34.36 -28.44 7.74
CA ALA A 168 33.39 -28.02 8.73
C ALA A 168 32.62 -29.23 9.25
N ASP A 169 32.33 -29.19 10.54
CA ASP A 169 31.54 -30.18 11.28
C ASP A 169 30.48 -29.35 12.00
N LEU A 170 29.23 -29.58 11.64
CA LEU A 170 28.08 -28.83 12.06
C LEU A 170 27.07 -29.79 12.68
N ASN A 171 26.67 -29.53 13.92
CA ASN A 171 25.56 -30.24 14.54
C ASN A 171 24.21 -29.60 14.16
N GLY A 172 23.12 -30.32 14.42
CA GLY A 172 21.76 -29.84 14.13
C GLY A 172 21.41 -28.50 14.80
N GLN A 173 21.94 -28.22 16.01
CA GLN A 173 21.69 -26.94 16.69
C GLN A 173 22.35 -25.76 15.98
N GLN A 174 23.57 -25.94 15.46
CA GLN A 174 24.28 -24.91 14.69
C GLN A 174 23.55 -24.62 13.38
N LEU A 175 23.12 -25.65 12.66
CA LEU A 175 22.30 -25.50 11.45
C LEU A 175 20.99 -24.76 11.74
N GLN A 176 20.31 -25.12 12.84
CA GLN A 176 19.04 -24.51 13.24
C GLN A 176 19.23 -23.04 13.60
N ARG A 177 20.27 -22.69 14.36
CA ARG A 177 20.59 -21.30 14.72
C ARG A 177 20.93 -20.45 13.49
N GLY A 178 21.74 -20.98 12.57
CA GLY A 178 22.07 -20.29 11.32
C GLY A 178 20.84 -20.03 10.47
N CYS A 179 19.99 -21.05 10.30
CA CYS A 179 18.73 -20.93 9.56
C CYS A 179 17.76 -19.95 10.24
N ALA A 180 17.62 -20.02 11.56
CA ALA A 180 16.74 -19.13 12.33
C ALA A 180 17.16 -17.66 12.23
N TYR A 181 18.47 -17.37 12.29
CA TYR A 181 18.97 -16.01 12.09
C TYR A 181 18.68 -15.47 10.68
N ILE A 182 18.84 -16.29 9.64
CA ILE A 182 18.52 -15.84 8.28
C ILE A 182 17.03 -15.51 8.15
N ASN A 183 16.16 -16.30 8.80
CA ASN A 183 14.70 -16.11 8.82
C ASN A 183 14.22 -15.08 9.87
N GLU A 184 15.12 -14.49 10.65
CA GLU A 184 14.76 -13.54 11.70
C GLU A 184 14.18 -12.27 11.08
N VAL A 185 12.92 -11.99 11.42
CA VAL A 185 12.20 -10.81 10.96
C VAL A 185 11.72 -10.00 12.16
N THR A 186 12.03 -8.72 12.16
CA THR A 186 11.48 -7.76 13.11
C THR A 186 10.23 -7.14 12.46
N VAL A 187 9.10 -7.23 13.15
CA VAL A 187 7.83 -6.65 12.68
C VAL A 187 7.47 -5.47 13.58
N SER A 188 7.24 -4.32 12.96
CA SER A 188 6.66 -3.15 13.62
C SER A 188 5.36 -2.75 12.92
N ALA A 189 4.44 -2.15 13.65
CA ALA A 189 3.17 -1.66 13.13
C ALA A 189 2.95 -0.22 13.60
N VAL A 190 2.50 0.64 12.69
CA VAL A 190 2.14 2.03 12.98
C VAL A 190 0.77 2.30 12.38
N SER A 191 -0.09 2.96 13.16
CA SER A 191 -1.38 3.46 12.67
C SER A 191 -1.21 4.87 12.11
N ILE A 192 -1.66 5.06 10.88
CA ILE A 192 -1.59 6.32 10.14
C ILE A 192 -3.02 6.79 9.92
N HIS A 193 -3.36 7.96 10.48
CA HIS A 193 -4.62 8.64 10.18
C HIS A 193 -4.45 9.41 8.88
N VAL A 194 -5.33 9.16 7.92
CA VAL A 194 -5.28 9.76 6.58
C VAL A 194 -6.62 10.39 6.27
N LYS A 195 -6.59 11.65 5.83
CA LYS A 195 -7.72 12.32 5.19
C LYS A 195 -7.39 12.49 3.71
N GLY A 196 -8.35 12.20 2.83
CA GLY A 196 -8.09 12.26 1.40
C GLY A 196 -9.21 11.68 0.55
N SER A 197 -8.87 11.23 -0.65
CA SER A 197 -9.80 10.61 -1.59
C SER A 197 -9.54 9.11 -1.70
N LEU A 198 -10.58 8.31 -1.42
CA LEU A 198 -10.61 6.91 -1.76
C LEU A 198 -10.86 6.78 -3.27
N THR A 199 -9.87 6.30 -4.01
CA THR A 199 -9.90 6.26 -5.49
C THR A 199 -10.24 4.87 -6.02
N ALA A 200 -9.96 3.81 -5.26
CA ALA A 200 -10.35 2.46 -5.61
C ALA A 200 -10.63 1.63 -4.36
N MET A 201 -11.70 0.84 -4.38
CA MET A 201 -11.99 -0.15 -3.36
C MET A 201 -12.54 -1.42 -4.02
N ASN A 202 -11.94 -2.56 -3.70
CA ASN A 202 -12.37 -3.86 -4.22
C ASN A 202 -12.58 -4.83 -3.05
N LEU A 203 -13.84 -5.02 -2.68
CA LEU A 203 -14.24 -5.90 -1.57
C LEU A 203 -13.87 -7.37 -1.84
N ALA A 204 -14.00 -7.84 -3.08
CA ALA A 204 -13.70 -9.22 -3.46
C ALA A 204 -12.20 -9.54 -3.41
N LYS A 205 -11.36 -8.64 -3.94
CA LYS A 205 -9.89 -8.75 -3.91
C LYS A 205 -9.27 -8.26 -2.60
N ARG A 206 -10.08 -7.66 -1.72
CA ARG A 206 -9.68 -7.05 -0.46
C ARG A 206 -8.59 -5.99 -0.63
N THR A 207 -8.72 -5.12 -1.62
CA THR A 207 -7.73 -4.07 -1.92
C THR A 207 -8.33 -2.69 -1.88
N PHE A 208 -7.54 -1.69 -1.50
CA PHE A 208 -7.91 -0.27 -1.55
C PHE A 208 -6.77 0.57 -2.14
N HIS A 209 -7.13 1.70 -2.74
CA HIS A 209 -6.24 2.80 -3.09
C HIS A 209 -6.81 4.11 -2.53
N MET A 210 -5.97 4.88 -1.87
CA MET A 210 -6.32 6.18 -1.30
C MET A 210 -5.21 7.19 -1.60
N GLU A 211 -5.61 8.40 -1.96
CA GLU A 211 -4.72 9.55 -2.13
C GLU A 211 -4.98 10.52 -0.98
N SER A 212 -3.98 10.85 -0.18
CA SER A 212 -4.13 11.81 0.92
C SER A 212 -4.18 13.24 0.41
N GLU A 213 -4.72 14.16 1.21
CA GLU A 213 -4.64 15.60 0.95
C GLU A 213 -3.18 16.08 0.81
N ASP A 214 -2.23 15.44 1.52
CA ASP A 214 -0.78 15.73 1.41
C ASP A 214 -0.10 15.13 0.14
N GLY A 215 -0.86 14.57 -0.79
CA GLY A 215 -0.34 14.00 -2.05
C GLY A 215 0.35 12.62 -1.92
N HIS A 216 0.21 11.93 -0.79
CA HIS A 216 0.73 10.58 -0.61
C HIS A 216 -0.27 9.54 -1.10
N PHE A 217 0.23 8.50 -1.77
CA PHE A 217 -0.57 7.38 -2.25
C PHE A 217 -0.43 6.18 -1.33
N TYR A 218 -1.56 5.70 -0.83
CA TYR A 218 -1.66 4.50 -0.01
C TYR A 218 -2.35 3.39 -0.80
N LYS A 219 -1.74 2.20 -0.78
CA LYS A 219 -2.28 1.01 -1.43
C LYS A 219 -2.04 -0.20 -0.56
N GLY A 220 -3.10 -0.96 -0.32
CA GLY A 220 -3.00 -2.08 0.57
C GLY A 220 -4.21 -2.99 0.58
N ARG A 221 -4.40 -3.66 1.71
CA ARG A 221 -5.49 -4.60 1.93
C ARG A 221 -6.60 -4.01 2.79
N LEU A 222 -7.82 -4.49 2.62
CA LEU A 222 -8.93 -4.19 3.52
C LEU A 222 -8.87 -5.10 4.74
N SER A 223 -9.10 -4.55 5.94
CA SER A 223 -9.36 -5.36 7.13
C SER A 223 -10.69 -6.13 6.97
N ASP A 224 -10.85 -7.21 7.73
CA ASP A 224 -12.12 -7.95 7.73
C ASP A 224 -13.27 -7.11 8.30
N GLY A 225 -13.00 -6.17 9.22
CA GLY A 225 -14.01 -5.25 9.77
C GLY A 225 -14.57 -4.30 8.72
N VAL A 226 -13.69 -3.57 8.00
CA VAL A 226 -14.09 -2.68 6.90
C VAL A 226 -14.83 -3.46 5.81
N ARG A 227 -14.36 -4.67 5.50
CA ARG A 227 -15.02 -5.52 4.50
C ARG A 227 -16.44 -5.92 4.92
N GLN A 228 -16.66 -6.26 6.19
CA GLN A 228 -17.97 -6.66 6.68
C GLN A 228 -18.95 -5.48 6.71
N GLN A 229 -18.50 -4.32 7.17
CA GLN A 229 -19.30 -3.09 7.22
C GLN A 229 -19.86 -2.74 5.83
N TYR A 230 -18.97 -2.61 4.83
CA TYR A 230 -19.35 -2.22 3.48
C TYR A 230 -19.88 -3.36 2.60
N ALA A 231 -19.96 -4.60 3.11
CA ALA A 231 -20.62 -5.71 2.41
C ALA A 231 -22.06 -5.94 2.87
N LEU A 232 -22.42 -5.47 4.07
CA LEU A 232 -23.77 -5.62 4.65
C LEU A 232 -24.69 -4.46 4.27
N GLU A 233 -24.11 -3.29 4.01
CA GLU A 233 -24.84 -2.11 3.57
C GLU A 233 -24.97 -2.15 2.04
N ASP A 234 -26.14 -1.83 1.49
CA ASP A 234 -26.33 -1.50 0.06
C ASP A 234 -25.60 -0.19 -0.33
N ASN A 235 -24.47 0.09 0.32
CA ASN A 235 -23.63 1.25 0.15
C ASN A 235 -22.83 1.10 -1.14
N ILE A 236 -23.45 1.56 -2.23
CA ILE A 236 -22.74 1.81 -3.48
C ILE A 236 -21.85 3.03 -3.24
N ILE A 237 -20.58 2.78 -2.90
CA ILE A 237 -19.59 3.85 -2.83
C ILE A 237 -19.30 4.30 -4.27
N VAL A 238 -19.75 5.51 -4.61
CA VAL A 238 -19.39 6.16 -5.87
C VAL A 238 -17.99 6.73 -5.71
N LEU A 239 -17.03 6.12 -6.39
CA LEU A 239 -15.62 6.53 -6.36
C LEU A 239 -15.31 7.50 -7.52
N PRO A 240 -14.39 8.47 -7.32
CA PRO A 240 -13.66 8.76 -6.09
C PRO A 240 -14.54 9.47 -5.04
N VAL A 241 -14.30 9.17 -3.75
CA VAL A 241 -15.03 9.80 -2.62
C VAL A 241 -14.05 10.37 -1.59
N LYS A 242 -14.39 11.49 -0.95
CA LYS A 242 -13.62 12.00 0.19
C LYS A 242 -13.84 11.08 1.40
N ALA A 243 -12.77 10.73 2.09
CA ALA A 243 -12.81 9.80 3.21
C ALA A 243 -11.75 10.13 4.27
N GLU A 244 -12.09 9.81 5.51
CA GLU A 244 -11.16 9.69 6.62
C GLU A 244 -10.90 8.20 6.86
N ALA A 245 -9.62 7.84 7.02
CA ALA A 245 -9.19 6.46 7.10
C ALA A 245 -8.12 6.29 8.17
N VAL A 246 -8.10 5.10 8.77
CA VAL A 246 -6.97 4.65 9.58
C VAL A 246 -6.31 3.48 8.87
N ILE A 247 -5.03 3.63 8.56
CA ILE A 247 -4.21 2.65 7.86
C ILE A 247 -3.17 2.12 8.83
N GLU A 248 -3.19 0.81 9.08
CA GLU A 248 -2.10 0.12 9.77
C GLU A 248 -1.00 -0.23 8.75
N ARG A 249 0.16 0.40 8.88
CA ARG A 249 1.36 0.05 8.12
C ARG A 249 2.19 -0.94 8.93
N ARG A 250 2.28 -2.18 8.45
CA ARG A 250 3.18 -3.21 9.00
C ARG A 250 4.49 -3.22 8.23
N THR A 251 5.57 -2.92 8.93
CA THR A 251 6.93 -2.99 8.40
C THR A 251 7.58 -4.29 8.86
N THR A 252 8.08 -5.07 7.91
CA THR A 252 8.88 -6.27 8.16
C THR A 252 10.31 -5.99 7.74
N PHE A 253 11.24 -6.05 8.70
CA PHE A 253 12.67 -5.90 8.48
C PHE A 253 13.38 -7.24 8.66
N GLN A 254 14.12 -7.67 7.64
CA GLN A 254 14.93 -8.89 7.68
C GLN A 254 16.42 -8.52 7.78
N ALA A 255 16.99 -8.67 8.96
CA ALA A 255 18.34 -8.19 9.28
C ALA A 255 19.43 -8.89 8.44
N SER A 256 19.25 -10.17 8.13
CA SER A 256 20.21 -10.99 7.38
C SER A 256 20.43 -10.52 5.92
N ILE A 257 19.47 -9.79 5.36
CA ILE A 257 19.51 -9.28 3.98
C ILE A 257 19.30 -7.76 3.90
N ASN A 258 19.26 -7.08 5.05
CA ASN A 258 19.01 -5.64 5.19
C ASN A 258 17.85 -5.14 4.31
N THR A 259 16.75 -5.89 4.27
CA THR A 259 15.60 -5.60 3.41
C THR A 259 14.40 -5.24 4.27
N GLU A 260 13.76 -4.13 3.91
CA GLU A 260 12.51 -3.67 4.51
C GLU A 260 11.37 -3.88 3.50
N SER A 261 10.23 -4.34 3.99
CA SER A 261 8.99 -4.40 3.22
C SER A 261 7.85 -3.89 4.07
N PHE A 262 6.90 -3.21 3.45
CA PHE A 262 5.72 -2.68 4.15
C PHE A 262 4.44 -3.20 3.51
N VAL A 263 3.43 -3.40 4.34
CA VAL A 263 2.07 -3.76 3.93
C VAL A 263 1.11 -2.82 4.63
N ASP A 264 0.33 -2.10 3.85
CA ASP A 264 -0.72 -1.22 4.35
C ASP A 264 -2.03 -2.01 4.48
N THR A 265 -2.72 -1.85 5.60
CA THR A 265 -4.04 -2.42 5.84
C THR A 265 -5.00 -1.31 6.27
N LEU A 266 -6.06 -1.10 5.51
CA LEU A 266 -7.14 -0.18 5.87
C LEU A 266 -7.97 -0.82 6.98
N ILE A 267 -7.82 -0.31 8.20
CA ILE A 267 -8.48 -0.85 9.39
C ILE A 267 -9.79 -0.14 9.72
N GLU A 268 -9.89 1.14 9.38
CA GLU A 268 -11.10 1.95 9.54
C GLU A 268 -11.25 2.83 8.29
N LEU A 269 -12.49 2.98 7.82
CA LEU A 269 -12.85 3.83 6.69
C LEU A 269 -14.15 4.54 7.02
N ASP A 270 -14.14 5.85 6.84
CA ASP A 270 -15.30 6.69 6.99
C ASP A 270 -15.45 7.57 5.74
N THR A 271 -16.46 7.26 4.95
CA THR A 271 -16.78 7.94 3.69
C THR A 271 -17.70 9.15 3.88
N ASP A 272 -18.19 9.39 5.11
CA ASP A 272 -18.96 10.58 5.44
C ASP A 272 -18.08 11.51 6.27
N VAL A 273 -17.28 12.32 5.58
CA VAL A 273 -16.39 13.31 6.23
C VAL A 273 -17.14 14.59 6.65
N GLY A 274 -18.44 14.69 6.34
CA GLY A 274 -19.21 15.93 6.43
C GLY A 274 -18.77 16.99 5.42
N LEU A 275 -19.57 18.05 5.30
CA LEU A 275 -19.26 19.18 4.42
C LEU A 275 -18.09 20.01 4.98
N ASP A 276 -17.26 20.57 4.10
CA ASP A 276 -16.15 21.43 4.52
C ASP A 276 -16.65 22.74 5.14
N VAL A 277 -16.14 23.10 6.31
CA VAL A 277 -16.57 24.28 7.07
C VAL A 277 -16.33 25.57 6.29
N GLN A 278 -15.16 25.71 5.65
CA GLN A 278 -14.77 26.93 4.94
C GLN A 278 -15.52 27.08 3.62
N GLU A 279 -15.65 25.99 2.86
CA GLU A 279 -16.40 25.97 1.59
C GLU A 279 -17.89 26.27 1.83
N THR A 280 -18.47 25.67 2.87
CA THR A 280 -19.87 25.92 3.27
C THR A 280 -20.05 27.38 3.73
N LEU A 281 -19.15 27.87 4.59
CA LEU A 281 -19.17 29.26 5.07
C LEU A 281 -19.08 30.26 3.92
N TYR A 282 -18.16 30.03 2.97
CA TYR A 282 -18.01 30.88 1.79
C TYR A 282 -19.30 30.91 0.95
N SER A 283 -19.86 29.73 0.66
CA SER A 283 -21.09 29.60 -0.12
C SER A 283 -22.27 30.32 0.56
N LEU A 284 -22.46 30.11 1.86
CA LEU A 284 -23.52 30.77 2.62
C LEU A 284 -23.34 32.29 2.66
N LYS A 285 -22.11 32.80 2.83
CA LYS A 285 -21.84 34.26 2.81
C LYS A 285 -22.18 34.90 1.47
N VAL A 286 -21.79 34.27 0.37
CA VAL A 286 -22.08 34.77 -0.98
C VAL A 286 -23.59 34.83 -1.22
N LEU A 287 -24.31 33.76 -0.87
CA LEU A 287 -25.76 33.68 -1.06
C LEU A 287 -26.51 34.63 -0.11
N PHE A 288 -26.05 34.76 1.14
CA PHE A 288 -26.58 35.72 2.11
C PHE A 288 -26.45 37.15 1.59
N GLY A 289 -25.26 37.57 1.14
CA GLY A 289 -25.04 38.92 0.65
C GLY A 289 -25.90 39.28 -0.57
N ARG A 290 -26.18 38.29 -1.45
CA ARG A 290 -27.10 38.47 -2.59
C ARG A 290 -28.55 38.62 -2.12
N LEU A 291 -28.97 37.81 -1.15
CA LEU A 291 -30.31 37.83 -0.58
C LEU A 291 -30.59 39.12 0.21
N ASP A 292 -29.60 39.58 0.97
CA ASP A 292 -29.67 40.78 1.82
C ASP A 292 -29.76 42.04 0.95
N ALA A 293 -28.89 42.16 -0.06
CA ALA A 293 -28.94 43.24 -1.03
C ALA A 293 -30.26 43.28 -1.84
N PHE A 294 -30.97 42.14 -1.95
CA PHE A 294 -32.30 42.09 -2.55
C PHE A 294 -33.39 42.57 -1.59
N ALA A 295 -33.28 42.25 -0.30
CA ALA A 295 -34.25 42.66 0.72
C ALA A 295 -34.20 44.16 1.03
N GLU A 296 -33.03 44.79 0.96
CA GLU A 296 -32.84 46.22 1.24
C GLU A 296 -33.33 47.16 0.10
N ARG A 297 -33.69 46.65 -1.07
CA ARG A 297 -34.16 47.48 -2.19
C ARG A 297 -35.59 47.92 -1.98
N ASP A 298 -35.76 49.13 -1.45
CA ASP A 298 -37.04 49.82 -1.39
C ASP A 298 -37.54 50.18 -2.81
N ASN A 299 -38.58 49.48 -3.27
CA ASN A 299 -39.50 49.84 -4.36
C ASN A 299 -38.99 49.91 -5.81
N ASP A 300 -37.70 49.74 -6.12
CA ASP A 300 -37.18 49.86 -7.49
C ASP A 300 -37.00 48.50 -8.21
N PHE A 301 -38.07 47.69 -8.24
CA PHE A 301 -38.06 46.32 -8.82
C PHE A 301 -37.92 46.26 -10.34
N VAL A 302 -37.92 47.41 -11.01
CA VAL A 302 -37.99 47.51 -12.48
C VAL A 302 -36.62 47.37 -13.15
N SER A 303 -35.53 47.61 -12.43
CA SER A 303 -34.20 47.84 -13.02
C SER A 303 -33.17 46.73 -12.78
N SER A 304 -33.49 45.66 -12.04
CA SER A 304 -32.57 44.53 -11.85
C SER A 304 -33.31 43.24 -11.52
N PRO A 305 -32.97 42.11 -12.16
CA PRO A 305 -33.48 40.80 -11.73
C PRO A 305 -33.03 40.56 -10.28
N GLY A 306 -33.97 40.14 -9.42
CA GLY A 306 -33.72 39.84 -8.01
C GLY A 306 -32.91 38.56 -7.81
N ILE A 307 -33.17 37.83 -6.72
CA ILE A 307 -32.64 36.46 -6.52
C ILE A 307 -32.95 35.64 -7.77
N SER A 308 -31.91 35.13 -8.44
CA SER A 308 -32.09 34.32 -9.63
C SER A 308 -32.52 32.90 -9.26
N ILE A 309 -33.10 32.17 -10.22
CA ILE A 309 -33.37 30.73 -10.04
C ILE A 309 -32.09 29.96 -9.73
N ALA A 310 -30.94 30.38 -10.28
CA ALA A 310 -29.65 29.76 -10.02
C ALA A 310 -29.20 29.97 -8.57
N ASP A 311 -29.35 31.17 -8.01
CA ASP A 311 -29.04 31.44 -6.60
C ASP A 311 -29.92 30.61 -5.66
N TYR A 312 -31.22 30.51 -5.99
CA TYR A 312 -32.16 29.70 -5.22
C TYR A 312 -31.79 28.22 -5.27
N THR A 313 -31.50 27.68 -6.45
CA THR A 313 -31.09 26.29 -6.63
C THR A 313 -29.80 26.01 -5.87
N GLN A 314 -28.80 26.89 -5.99
CA GLN A 314 -27.53 26.75 -5.28
C GLN A 314 -27.73 26.76 -3.76
N LEU A 315 -28.56 27.67 -3.23
CA LEU A 315 -28.86 27.71 -1.80
C LEU A 315 -29.61 26.45 -1.35
N SER A 316 -30.60 25.99 -2.13
CA SER A 316 -31.33 24.75 -1.84
C SER A 316 -30.38 23.56 -1.79
N GLU A 317 -29.47 23.43 -2.77
CA GLU A 317 -28.49 22.35 -2.83
C GLU A 317 -27.58 22.34 -1.59
N VAL A 318 -27.00 23.48 -1.22
CA VAL A 318 -26.14 23.58 -0.01
C VAL A 318 -26.91 23.19 1.26
N ILE A 319 -28.17 23.61 1.37
CA ILE A 319 -28.99 23.33 2.54
C ILE A 319 -29.45 21.86 2.56
N ASP A 320 -29.81 21.29 1.41
CA ASP A 320 -30.14 19.87 1.27
C ASP A 320 -28.94 19.01 1.66
N GLU A 321 -27.73 19.34 1.17
CA GLU A 321 -26.50 18.65 1.57
C GLU A 321 -26.27 18.74 3.09
N LEU A 322 -26.52 19.91 3.71
CA LEU A 322 -26.43 20.06 5.16
C LEU A 322 -27.47 19.22 5.92
N VAL A 323 -28.71 19.15 5.44
CA VAL A 323 -29.78 18.33 6.04
C VAL A 323 -29.42 16.85 6.01
N TYR A 324 -28.87 16.37 4.89
CA TYR A 324 -28.53 14.96 4.69
C TYR A 324 -27.13 14.55 5.19
N SER A 325 -26.28 15.52 5.55
CA SER A 325 -24.94 15.26 6.11
C SER A 325 -24.96 14.77 7.57
N ASN A 326 -23.89 14.08 7.98
CA ASN A 326 -23.76 13.61 9.36
C ASN A 326 -23.70 14.77 10.37
N PRO A 327 -24.60 14.82 11.38
CA PRO A 327 -24.68 15.91 12.34
C PRO A 327 -23.47 16.02 13.27
N LEU A 328 -22.62 15.00 13.34
CA LEU A 328 -21.43 14.98 14.18
C LEU A 328 -20.16 15.43 13.46
N LYS A 329 -20.25 15.82 12.18
CA LYS A 329 -19.10 16.07 11.32
C LYS A 329 -19.22 17.34 10.47
N GLY A 330 -18.07 17.79 9.95
CA GLY A 330 -17.97 18.92 9.03
C GLY A 330 -18.64 20.20 9.53
N ALA A 331 -19.16 20.97 8.57
CA ALA A 331 -19.96 22.17 8.79
C ALA A 331 -21.18 21.89 9.69
N ARG A 332 -21.84 20.75 9.49
CA ARG A 332 -23.10 20.42 10.16
C ARG A 332 -22.99 20.32 11.68
N ARG A 333 -21.83 19.88 12.19
CA ARG A 333 -21.52 19.83 13.62
C ARG A 333 -21.60 21.19 14.33
N ALA A 334 -21.25 22.27 13.62
CA ALA A 334 -21.25 23.62 14.17
C ALA A 334 -22.65 24.26 14.14
N LEU A 335 -23.57 23.74 13.31
CA LEU A 335 -24.86 24.37 13.06
C LEU A 335 -25.96 23.87 13.99
N ASP A 336 -26.80 24.78 14.46
CA ASP A 336 -28.05 24.43 15.15
C ASP A 336 -28.97 23.65 14.19
N PRO A 337 -29.43 22.44 14.58
CA PRO A 337 -30.39 21.69 13.77
C PRO A 337 -31.67 22.43 13.41
N ALA A 338 -32.15 23.33 14.27
CA ALA A 338 -33.35 24.12 13.99
C ALA A 338 -33.10 25.11 12.85
N ASP A 339 -31.94 25.78 12.81
CA ASP A 339 -31.62 26.76 11.77
C ASP A 339 -31.52 26.09 10.38
N VAL A 340 -30.90 24.91 10.30
CA VAL A 340 -30.78 24.14 9.05
C VAL A 340 -32.15 23.68 8.55
N MET A 341 -32.97 23.06 9.42
CA MET A 341 -34.29 22.53 9.04
C MET A 341 -35.28 23.64 8.68
N GLU A 342 -35.30 24.75 9.42
CA GLU A 342 -36.17 25.88 9.09
C GLU A 342 -35.77 26.55 7.78
N THR A 343 -34.47 26.65 7.51
CA THR A 343 -33.98 27.15 6.21
C THR A 343 -34.45 26.26 5.07
N HIS A 344 -34.31 24.93 5.21
CA HIS A 344 -34.80 23.96 4.25
C HIS A 344 -36.32 24.12 4.01
N ASP A 345 -37.11 24.27 5.08
CA ASP A 345 -38.56 24.44 4.98
C ASP A 345 -38.99 25.74 4.30
N LEU A 346 -38.21 26.82 4.43
CA LEU A 346 -38.42 28.10 3.74
C LEU A 346 -38.11 28.01 2.24
N LEU A 347 -37.23 27.09 1.84
CA LEU A 347 -36.82 26.80 0.46
C LEU A 347 -37.62 25.65 -0.19
N ALA A 348 -38.71 25.19 0.44
CA ALA A 348 -39.58 24.21 -0.18
C ALA A 348 -40.35 24.80 -1.38
N ALA A 349 -40.54 24.02 -2.45
CA ALA A 349 -41.21 24.46 -3.70
C ALA A 349 -42.64 25.02 -3.51
N GLY A 350 -43.31 24.73 -2.39
CA GLY A 350 -44.62 25.28 -2.05
C GLY A 350 -44.61 26.71 -1.51
N ARG A 351 -43.44 27.22 -1.09
CA ARG A 351 -43.30 28.48 -0.34
C ARG A 351 -43.36 29.73 -1.22
N PRO A 352 -43.73 30.88 -0.65
CA PRO A 352 -43.72 32.17 -1.34
C PRO A 352 -42.41 32.53 -2.04
N ILE A 353 -41.25 32.21 -1.45
CA ILE A 353 -39.93 32.49 -2.02
C ILE A 353 -39.75 31.80 -3.38
N PHE A 354 -40.04 30.50 -3.46
CA PHE A 354 -39.95 29.75 -4.72
C PHE A 354 -40.85 30.35 -5.81
N ARG A 355 -42.08 30.75 -5.45
CA ARG A 355 -43.03 31.34 -6.40
C ARG A 355 -42.52 32.67 -6.93
N LEU A 356 -41.94 33.51 -6.08
CA LEU A 356 -41.32 34.77 -6.49
C LEU A 356 -40.19 34.54 -7.49
N VAL A 357 -39.26 33.63 -7.20
CA VAL A 357 -38.10 33.34 -8.06
C VAL A 357 -38.52 32.71 -9.39
N LYS A 358 -39.51 31.81 -9.36
CA LYS A 358 -40.06 31.22 -10.59
C LYS A 358 -40.73 32.29 -11.47
N PHE A 359 -41.48 33.20 -10.86
CA PHE A 359 -42.18 34.26 -11.57
C PHE A 359 -41.21 35.31 -12.16
N SER A 360 -40.20 35.73 -11.39
CA SER A 360 -39.19 36.69 -11.85
C SER A 360 -38.41 36.15 -13.06
N THR A 361 -38.14 34.84 -13.10
CA THR A 361 -37.46 34.17 -14.22
C THR A 361 -38.32 34.13 -15.49
N GLN A 362 -39.65 34.02 -15.35
CA GLN A 362 -40.59 34.00 -16.48
C GLN A 362 -40.84 35.39 -17.09
N MET A 363 -40.54 36.46 -16.35
CA MET A 363 -40.77 37.85 -16.75
C MET A 363 -39.56 38.54 -17.42
N LEU A 364 -38.46 37.83 -17.66
CA LEU A 364 -37.31 38.40 -18.37
C LEU A 364 -37.71 38.85 -19.79
N PRO A 365 -37.39 40.09 -20.21
CA PRO A 365 -37.88 40.65 -21.45
C PRO A 365 -37.32 39.90 -22.66
N VAL A 366 -38.20 39.56 -23.60
CA VAL A 366 -37.83 39.15 -24.96
C VAL A 366 -37.07 40.33 -25.59
N ASN A 367 -35.83 40.09 -26.00
CA ASN A 367 -34.90 41.05 -26.64
C ASN A 367 -35.59 42.18 -27.43
N ASP A 368 -35.17 43.41 -27.13
CA ASP A 368 -35.47 44.66 -27.82
C ASP A 368 -34.90 44.71 -29.25
N ASP A 369 -35.43 43.88 -30.16
CA ASP A 369 -34.95 43.88 -31.57
C ASP A 369 -36.07 43.98 -32.62
N TYR A 370 -37.26 44.44 -32.24
CA TYR A 370 -38.32 44.76 -33.22
C TYR A 370 -38.92 46.16 -33.01
N THR A 371 -38.48 47.04 -33.89
CA THR A 371 -38.98 48.39 -34.19
C THR A 371 -40.36 48.32 -34.85
N ASP A 372 -41.42 48.24 -34.06
CA ASP A 372 -42.78 48.54 -34.53
C ASP A 372 -43.43 49.57 -33.57
N GLU A 373 -43.43 50.83 -34.00
CA GLU A 373 -43.91 52.02 -33.28
C GLU A 373 -45.39 51.99 -32.87
N TYR A 374 -46.15 50.97 -33.27
CA TYR A 374 -47.58 50.83 -32.97
C TYR A 374 -47.92 49.92 -31.76
N ASN A 375 -46.94 49.28 -31.11
CA ASN A 375 -47.17 48.35 -29.99
C ASN A 375 -46.67 48.83 -28.61
N LEU A 376 -46.19 50.07 -28.49
CA LEU A 376 -45.69 50.64 -27.23
C LEU A 376 -46.73 50.57 -26.10
N SER A 377 -48.00 50.89 -26.38
CA SER A 377 -49.07 50.87 -25.37
C SER A 377 -49.37 49.47 -24.79
N LEU A 378 -49.21 48.40 -25.56
CA LEU A 378 -49.48 47.02 -25.13
C LEU A 378 -48.29 46.43 -24.38
N LYS A 379 -47.06 46.75 -24.81
CA LYS A 379 -45.82 46.37 -24.11
C LYS A 379 -45.72 47.07 -22.75
N ASP A 380 -46.04 48.36 -22.68
CA ASP A 380 -46.06 49.11 -21.43
C ASP A 380 -47.13 48.54 -20.48
N ALA A 381 -48.33 48.25 -20.97
CA ALA A 381 -49.39 47.63 -20.15
C ALA A 381 -49.02 46.24 -19.63
N ALA A 382 -48.36 45.40 -20.45
CA ALA A 382 -47.87 44.10 -20.04
C ALA A 382 -46.73 44.20 -19.01
N HIS A 383 -45.82 45.16 -19.19
CA HIS A 383 -44.74 45.46 -18.26
C HIS A 383 -45.28 45.96 -16.91
N TRP A 384 -46.22 46.91 -16.90
CA TRP A 384 -46.87 47.39 -15.67
C TRP A 384 -47.66 46.29 -14.96
N LYS A 385 -48.37 45.43 -15.70
CA LYS A 385 -49.08 44.28 -15.12
C LYS A 385 -48.10 43.26 -14.51
N GLY A 386 -47.02 42.94 -15.22
CA GLY A 386 -45.98 42.04 -14.73
C GLY A 386 -45.26 42.58 -13.50
N SER A 387 -44.97 43.89 -13.49
CA SER A 387 -44.42 44.58 -12.32
C SER A 387 -45.37 44.52 -11.13
N GLY A 388 -46.67 44.75 -11.32
CA GLY A 388 -47.66 44.67 -10.23
C GLY A 388 -47.81 43.26 -9.64
N GLU A 389 -47.78 42.23 -10.48
CA GLU A 389 -47.78 40.83 -10.04
C GLU A 389 -46.48 40.45 -9.32
N LEU A 390 -45.33 40.94 -9.79
CA LEU A 390 -44.04 40.77 -9.11
C LEU A 390 -44.06 41.40 -7.71
N THR A 391 -44.57 42.63 -7.57
CA THR A 391 -44.71 43.29 -6.26
C THR A 391 -45.59 42.49 -5.31
N LYS A 392 -46.68 41.89 -5.82
CA LYS A 392 -47.56 41.02 -5.02
C LYS A 392 -46.84 39.75 -4.56
N HIS A 393 -46.07 39.11 -5.45
CA HIS A 393 -45.27 37.94 -5.10
C HIS A 393 -44.16 38.29 -4.10
N PHE A 394 -43.53 39.45 -4.25
CA PHE A 394 -42.52 39.94 -3.32
C PHE A 394 -43.12 40.21 -1.95
N ALA A 395 -44.22 40.97 -1.86
CA ALA A 395 -44.90 41.25 -0.60
C ALA A 395 -45.31 39.97 0.15
N ALA A 396 -45.72 38.93 -0.57
CA ALA A 396 -46.03 37.63 0.00
C ALA A 396 -44.79 36.86 0.47
N ALA A 397 -43.65 37.02 -0.19
CA ALA A 397 -42.40 36.33 0.13
C ALA A 397 -41.52 37.06 1.16
N TYR A 398 -41.70 38.37 1.32
CA TYR A 398 -40.85 39.23 2.14
C TYR A 398 -40.71 38.75 3.60
N PRO A 399 -41.77 38.33 4.32
CA PRO A 399 -41.62 37.81 5.67
C PRO A 399 -40.76 36.54 5.75
N ASP A 400 -40.84 35.68 4.73
CA ASP A 400 -40.06 34.45 4.65
C ASP A 400 -38.60 34.73 4.27
N ILE A 401 -38.36 35.74 3.41
CA ILE A 401 -37.01 36.23 3.09
C ILE A 401 -36.30 36.78 4.33
N LEU A 402 -36.97 37.59 5.14
CA LEU A 402 -36.38 38.12 6.38
C LEU A 402 -36.04 36.99 7.37
N LYS A 403 -36.92 35.99 7.50
CA LYS A 403 -36.63 34.81 8.33
C LYS A 403 -35.43 34.02 7.79
N LEU A 404 -35.38 33.81 6.48
CA LEU A 404 -34.29 33.12 5.81
C LEU A 404 -32.95 33.84 6.08
N LEU A 405 -32.91 35.16 5.97
CA LEU A 405 -31.73 35.98 6.27
C LEU A 405 -31.26 35.78 7.72
N VAL A 406 -32.17 35.84 8.70
CA VAL A 406 -31.81 35.62 10.12
C VAL A 406 -31.20 34.23 10.33
N ARG A 407 -31.83 33.18 9.78
CA ARG A 407 -31.33 31.80 9.90
C ARG A 407 -29.97 31.63 9.23
N MET A 408 -29.79 32.16 8.03
CA MET A 408 -28.49 32.16 7.34
C MET A 408 -27.42 32.92 8.12
N SER A 409 -27.75 34.07 8.70
CA SER A 409 -26.83 34.85 9.54
C SER A 409 -26.37 34.05 10.76
N ASN A 410 -27.28 33.34 11.44
CA ASN A 410 -26.94 32.46 12.56
C ASN A 410 -25.98 31.34 12.13
N MET A 411 -26.28 30.68 11.00
CA MET A 411 -25.43 29.61 10.47
C MET A 411 -24.04 30.13 10.07
N ILE A 412 -23.96 31.30 9.44
CA ILE A 412 -22.69 31.95 9.10
C ILE A 412 -21.89 32.23 10.37
N HIS A 413 -22.52 32.81 11.39
CA HIS A 413 -21.85 33.12 12.65
C HIS A 413 -21.29 31.86 13.33
N ALA A 414 -22.10 30.80 13.41
CA ALA A 414 -21.67 29.52 14.00
C ALA A 414 -20.49 28.89 13.24
N LEU A 415 -20.49 28.94 11.90
CA LEU A 415 -19.39 28.45 11.09
C LEU A 415 -18.13 29.33 11.20
N GLU A 416 -18.28 30.64 11.36
CA GLU A 416 -17.14 31.52 11.65
C GLU A 416 -16.51 31.22 13.01
N GLU A 417 -17.29 30.84 14.01
CA GLU A 417 -16.77 30.40 15.30
C GLU A 417 -16.03 29.07 15.19
N ALA A 418 -16.57 28.11 14.44
CA ALA A 418 -15.93 26.81 14.21
C ALA A 418 -14.68 26.86 13.33
N ALA A 419 -14.55 27.90 12.51
CA ALA A 419 -13.41 28.14 11.62
C ALA A 419 -12.20 28.80 12.30
N LYS A 420 -12.36 29.31 13.53
CA LYS A 420 -11.29 29.89 14.36
C LYS A 420 -10.59 28.81 15.15
#